data_AF-C3ZHF3-F1
#
_entry.id   AF-C3ZHF3-F1
#
_cell.length_a   1.000
_cell.length_b   1.000
_cell.length_c   1.000
_cell.angle_alpha   90.00
_cell.angle_beta   90.00
_cell.angle_gamma   90.00
#
_symmetry.space_group_name_H-M   'P 1'
#
loop_
_entity.id
_entity.type
_entity.pdbx_description
1 polymer ?
#
loop_
_entity_poly.entity_id
_entity_poly.type
_entity_poly.pdbx_seq_one_letter_code
_entity_poly.pdbx_strand_id
1 'polypeptide(L)'
;VKIGIVGDAGAGKSTFINSFRGLSPDDVGAAKVSAFGHATTESESYDVPGKAVVLTDFPGVLFKPKMEASSTDIDGTEKVIFNTSSYLDPNKAKMQECDFFLIFMPNRPGNNVVWIAKEVRKMGKRLLFVRSQADEDIERARHDNPKDF
;
A
#
# COMPACT_ATOMS: atom_id res chain seq x y z
N VAL A 1 1.62 -19.76 -0.76
CA VAL A 1 1.51 -18.59 0.16
C VAL A 1 0.99 -17.41 -0.64
N LYS A 2 -0.13 -16.81 -0.23
CA LYS A 2 -0.70 -15.59 -0.80
C LYS A 2 -0.25 -14.38 0.02
N ILE A 3 0.51 -13.48 -0.57
CA ILE A 3 1.00 -12.26 0.07
C ILE A 3 0.21 -11.08 -0.47
N GLY A 4 -0.50 -10.37 0.41
CA GLY A 4 -1.18 -9.13 0.06
C GLY A 4 -0.19 -7.97 0.04
N ILE A 5 -0.18 -7.20 -1.05
CA ILE A 5 0.64 -6.01 -1.23
C ILE A 5 -0.28 -4.78 -1.13
N VAL A 6 -0.10 -3.99 -0.08
CA VAL A 6 -1.00 -2.88 0.25
C VAL A 6 -0.19 -1.63 0.57
N GLY A 7 -0.77 -0.45 0.34
CA GLY A 7 -0.10 0.84 0.57
C GLY A 7 -0.73 1.92 -0.29
N ASP A 8 -0.33 3.17 -0.04
CA ASP A 8 -0.86 4.31 -0.78
C ASP A 8 -0.60 4.19 -2.30
N ALA A 9 -1.35 4.96 -3.08
CA ALA A 9 -1.04 5.11 -4.50
C ALA A 9 0.36 5.72 -4.67
N GLY A 10 1.15 5.22 -5.60
CA GLY A 10 2.54 5.64 -5.79
C GLY A 10 3.55 5.06 -4.79
N ALA A 11 3.14 4.22 -3.83
CA ALA A 11 4.07 3.64 -2.84
C ALA A 11 5.06 2.59 -3.40
N GLY A 12 5.12 2.36 -4.71
CA GLY A 12 6.03 1.40 -5.34
C GLY A 12 5.58 -0.07 -5.34
N LYS A 13 4.29 -0.36 -5.07
CA LYS A 13 3.74 -1.73 -5.00
C LYS A 13 3.93 -2.51 -6.30
N SER A 14 3.46 -1.97 -7.42
CA SER A 14 3.49 -2.63 -8.73
C SER A 14 4.94 -2.80 -9.23
N THR A 15 5.80 -1.80 -8.98
CA THR A 15 7.25 -1.91 -9.21
C THR A 15 7.86 -3.08 -8.45
N PHE A 16 7.57 -3.20 -7.15
CA PHE A 16 8.05 -4.33 -6.36
C PHE A 16 7.55 -5.68 -6.90
N ILE A 17 6.27 -5.79 -7.27
CA ILE A 17 5.70 -7.02 -7.83
C ILE A 17 6.44 -7.42 -9.11
N ASN A 18 6.67 -6.47 -10.01
CA ASN A 18 7.39 -6.71 -11.26
C ASN A 18 8.83 -7.13 -11.00
N SER A 19 9.57 -6.38 -10.19
CA SER A 19 10.95 -6.72 -9.83
C SER A 19 11.06 -8.08 -9.13
N PHE A 20 10.13 -8.42 -8.24
CA PHE A 20 10.12 -9.72 -7.56
C PHE A 20 9.84 -10.89 -8.51
N ARG A 21 9.11 -10.63 -9.59
CA ARG A 21 8.82 -11.59 -10.68
C ARG A 21 9.87 -11.57 -11.79
N GLY A 22 10.86 -10.67 -11.73
CA GLY A 22 11.88 -10.51 -12.77
C GLY A 22 11.36 -9.88 -14.06
N LEU A 23 10.30 -9.06 -13.97
CA LEU A 23 9.67 -8.38 -15.09
C LEU A 23 9.99 -6.88 -15.09
N SER A 24 10.15 -6.33 -16.29
CA SER A 24 10.13 -4.91 -16.57
C SER A 24 8.68 -4.40 -16.71
N PRO A 25 8.40 -3.10 -16.52
CA PRO A 25 7.05 -2.56 -16.61
C PRO A 25 6.34 -2.81 -17.96
N ASP A 26 7.10 -2.90 -19.05
CA ASP A 26 6.57 -3.11 -20.41
C ASP A 26 6.46 -4.59 -20.80
N ASP A 27 6.91 -5.51 -19.95
CA ASP A 27 6.84 -6.94 -20.24
C ASP A 27 5.39 -7.44 -20.19
N VAL A 28 5.11 -8.45 -21.03
CA VAL A 28 3.80 -9.09 -21.06
C VAL A 28 3.49 -9.71 -19.69
N GLY A 29 2.37 -9.30 -19.09
CA GLY A 29 1.93 -9.78 -17.78
C GLY A 29 2.57 -9.06 -16.59
N ALA A 30 3.27 -7.95 -16.82
CA ALA A 30 3.68 -7.03 -15.76
C ALA A 30 2.47 -6.36 -15.09
N ALA A 31 2.57 -6.15 -13.78
CA ALA A 31 1.66 -5.32 -13.03
C ALA A 31 1.75 -3.87 -13.55
N LYS A 32 0.60 -3.27 -13.86
CA LYS A 32 0.56 -1.94 -14.46
C LYS A 32 1.12 -0.90 -13.49
N VAL A 33 2.12 -0.15 -13.95
CA VAL A 33 2.68 1.00 -13.23
C VAL A 33 2.09 2.26 -13.87
N SER A 34 1.28 3.03 -13.14
CA SER A 34 0.84 4.34 -13.60
C SER A 34 1.69 5.45 -12.98
N ALA A 35 2.21 6.35 -13.82
CA ALA A 35 2.85 7.59 -13.38
C ALA A 35 1.82 8.66 -12.95
N PHE A 36 0.58 8.56 -13.44
CA PHE A 36 -0.50 9.53 -13.20
C PHE A 36 -1.77 8.79 -12.74
N GLY A 37 -2.05 8.79 -11.43
CA GLY A 37 -3.32 8.30 -10.87
C GLY A 37 -3.37 6.82 -10.47
N HIS A 38 -4.46 6.40 -9.82
CA HIS A 38 -4.66 5.08 -9.24
C HIS A 38 -4.70 3.97 -10.32
N ALA A 39 -3.56 3.31 -10.61
CA ALA A 39 -3.47 2.23 -11.61
C ALA A 39 -4.41 1.05 -11.34
N THR A 40 -4.62 0.74 -10.06
CA THR A 40 -5.29 -0.47 -9.61
C THR A 40 -6.61 -0.08 -8.96
N THR A 41 -7.73 -0.23 -9.68
CA THR A 41 -9.09 -0.04 -9.14
C THR A 41 -9.64 -1.34 -8.53
N GLU A 42 -9.12 -2.48 -8.96
CA GLU A 42 -9.48 -3.81 -8.49
C GLU A 42 -8.23 -4.59 -8.13
N SER A 43 -8.33 -5.45 -7.11
CA SER A 43 -7.18 -6.24 -6.66
C SER A 43 -6.80 -7.31 -7.67
N GLU A 44 -5.53 -7.42 -8.03
CA GLU A 44 -5.00 -8.38 -9.02
C GLU A 44 -3.97 -9.32 -8.40
N SER A 45 -3.92 -10.58 -8.83
CA SER A 45 -3.01 -11.59 -8.27
C SER A 45 -2.04 -12.06 -9.34
N TYR A 46 -0.77 -12.17 -8.96
CA TYR A 46 0.34 -12.52 -9.84
C TYR A 46 1.13 -13.69 -9.27
N ASP A 47 1.23 -14.77 -10.04
CA ASP A 47 2.09 -15.90 -9.70
C ASP A 47 3.57 -15.53 -9.84
N VAL A 48 4.39 -16.04 -8.91
CA VAL A 48 5.84 -15.88 -8.95
C VAL A 48 6.48 -17.11 -9.59
N PRO A 49 7.14 -16.98 -10.76
CA PRO A 49 7.75 -18.12 -11.44
C PRO A 49 8.71 -18.91 -10.55
N GLY A 50 8.55 -20.24 -10.55
CA GLY A 50 9.38 -21.16 -9.80
C GLY A 50 9.20 -21.12 -8.28
N LYS A 51 8.17 -20.43 -7.76
CA LYS A 51 7.89 -20.33 -6.31
C LYS A 51 6.42 -20.59 -6.03
N ALA A 52 6.12 -21.23 -4.89
CA ALA A 52 4.75 -21.40 -4.39
C ALA A 52 4.23 -20.11 -3.71
N VAL A 53 4.40 -18.97 -4.38
CA VAL A 53 4.08 -17.62 -3.90
C VAL A 53 3.20 -16.92 -4.92
N VAL A 54 2.13 -16.31 -4.42
CA VAL A 54 1.24 -15.42 -5.18
C VAL A 54 1.30 -14.05 -4.54
N LEU A 55 1.57 -13.01 -5.33
CA LEU A 55 1.51 -11.62 -4.89
C LEU A 55 0.16 -11.02 -5.31
N THR A 56 -0.62 -10.53 -4.36
CA THR A 56 -1.89 -9.85 -4.67
C THR A 56 -1.71 -8.35 -4.49
N ASP A 57 -1.72 -7.59 -5.59
CA ASP A 57 -1.75 -6.13 -5.56
C ASP A 57 -3.15 -5.66 -5.17
N PHE A 58 -3.22 -4.82 -4.15
CA PHE A 58 -4.47 -4.15 -3.78
C PHE A 58 -4.44 -2.69 -4.27
N PRO A 59 -5.61 -2.11 -4.58
CA PRO A 59 -5.74 -0.70 -4.89
C PRO A 59 -4.97 0.21 -3.92
N GLY A 60 -4.47 1.34 -4.45
CA GLY A 60 -3.88 2.37 -3.60
C GLY A 60 -4.86 2.79 -2.52
N VAL A 61 -4.43 2.74 -1.26
CA VAL A 61 -5.30 3.08 -0.14
C VAL A 61 -5.65 4.56 -0.21
N LEU A 62 -6.93 4.86 -0.48
CA LEU A 62 -7.45 6.22 -0.49
C LEU A 62 -8.69 6.28 0.40
N PHE A 63 -8.55 6.88 1.57
CA PHE A 63 -9.69 7.18 2.42
C PHE A 63 -10.12 8.62 2.21
N LYS A 64 -11.35 8.81 1.72
CA LYS A 64 -11.97 10.12 1.74
C LYS A 64 -12.49 10.41 3.16
N PRO A 65 -12.28 11.63 3.69
CA PRO A 65 -12.98 12.06 4.90
C PRO A 65 -14.48 11.91 4.70
N LYS A 66 -15.19 11.42 5.72
CA LYS A 66 -16.65 11.54 5.72
C LYS A 66 -16.94 13.03 5.92
N MET A 67 -17.45 13.70 4.88
CA MET A 67 -17.63 15.17 4.84
C MET A 67 -18.47 15.72 6.01
N GLU A 68 -19.24 14.87 6.69
CA GLU A 68 -20.16 15.24 7.77
C GLU A 68 -19.85 14.57 9.11
N ALA A 69 -18.70 13.88 9.26
CA ALA A 69 -18.38 13.16 10.48
C ALA A 69 -16.99 13.52 10.97
N SER A 70 -16.86 14.71 11.57
CA SER A 70 -15.89 14.91 12.63
C SER A 70 -16.55 14.57 13.96
N SER A 71 -15.84 13.82 14.80
CA SER A 71 -16.24 13.58 16.19
C SER A 71 -15.14 14.12 17.09
N THR A 72 -15.45 14.58 18.29
CA THR A 72 -14.42 15.05 19.22
C THR A 72 -13.94 13.88 20.08
N ASP A 73 -12.63 13.65 20.17
CA ASP A 73 -12.06 12.72 21.15
C ASP A 73 -12.14 13.33 22.58
N ILE A 74 -11.86 12.53 23.62
CA ILE A 74 -12.03 12.90 25.04
C ILE A 74 -11.20 14.13 25.44
N ASP A 75 -10.11 14.40 24.73
CA ASP A 75 -9.20 15.53 24.95
C ASP A 75 -9.57 16.79 24.16
N GLY A 76 -10.68 16.78 23.42
CA GLY A 76 -11.12 17.92 22.61
C GLY A 76 -10.53 17.96 21.20
N THR A 77 -9.75 16.96 20.78
CA THR A 77 -9.23 16.89 19.41
C THR A 77 -10.29 16.46 18.40
N GLU A 78 -10.28 17.10 17.22
CA GLU A 78 -11.21 16.77 16.14
C GLU A 78 -10.75 15.50 15.41
N LYS A 79 -11.53 14.43 15.56
CA LYS A 79 -11.30 13.14 14.92
C LYS A 79 -11.99 13.10 13.57
N VAL A 80 -11.19 13.07 12.51
CA VAL A 80 -11.67 12.83 11.15
C VAL A 80 -12.08 11.37 11.04
N ILE A 81 -13.37 11.12 10.80
CA ILE A 81 -13.86 9.77 10.49
C ILE A 81 -13.66 9.54 8.99
N PHE A 82 -12.87 8.54 8.66
CA PHE A 82 -12.63 8.13 7.29
C PHE A 82 -13.71 7.13 6.82
N ASN A 83 -14.18 7.25 5.57
CA ASN A 83 -15.02 6.21 4.98
C ASN A 83 -14.15 5.03 4.57
N THR A 84 -13.98 4.09 5.50
CA THR A 84 -13.11 2.93 5.33
C THR A 84 -13.77 1.80 4.58
N SER A 85 -15.10 1.73 4.65
CA SER A 85 -15.93 0.75 3.95
C SER A 85 -15.75 0.85 2.44
N SER A 86 -15.55 2.04 1.88
CA SER A 86 -15.31 2.20 0.43
C SER A 86 -14.07 1.47 -0.07
N TYR A 87 -13.11 1.18 0.82
CA TYR A 87 -11.95 0.36 0.49
C TYR A 87 -12.12 -1.09 0.95
N LEU A 88 -12.60 -1.33 2.17
CA LEU A 88 -12.69 -2.70 2.69
C LEU A 88 -13.76 -3.51 2.00
N ASP A 89 -14.95 -2.97 1.77
CA ASP A 89 -16.09 -3.75 1.25
C ASP A 89 -15.73 -4.46 -0.08
N PRO A 90 -15.14 -3.80 -1.08
CA PRO A 90 -14.75 -4.49 -2.32
C PRO A 90 -13.53 -5.42 -2.16
N ASN A 91 -12.68 -5.23 -1.14
CA ASN A 91 -11.40 -5.94 -1.04
C ASN A 91 -11.36 -7.04 0.04
N LYS A 92 -12.29 -7.02 1.01
CA LYS A 92 -12.22 -7.82 2.25
C LYS A 92 -12.17 -9.33 1.98
N ALA A 93 -12.97 -9.82 1.03
CA ALA A 93 -12.96 -11.25 0.67
C ALA A 93 -11.56 -11.69 0.21
N LYS A 94 -10.94 -10.94 -0.71
CA LYS A 94 -9.61 -11.23 -1.24
C LYS A 94 -8.50 -11.01 -0.21
N MET A 95 -8.67 -10.04 0.69
CA MET A 95 -7.78 -9.85 1.84
C MET A 95 -7.81 -11.06 2.79
N GLN A 96 -8.98 -11.67 3.00
CA GLN A 96 -9.12 -12.86 3.85
C GLN A 96 -8.42 -14.09 3.27
N GLU A 97 -8.31 -14.18 1.94
CA GLU A 97 -7.56 -15.23 1.27
C GLU A 97 -6.04 -15.10 1.44
N CYS A 98 -5.54 -13.92 1.79
CA CYS A 98 -4.10 -13.70 1.97
C CYS A 98 -3.62 -14.29 3.30
N ASP A 99 -2.41 -14.86 3.29
CA ASP A 99 -1.76 -15.46 4.47
C ASP A 99 -1.02 -14.40 5.30
N PHE A 100 -0.51 -13.37 4.62
CA PHE A 100 0.39 -12.36 5.17
C PHE A 100 0.36 -11.09 4.30
N PHE A 101 0.73 -9.93 4.87
CA PHE A 101 0.70 -8.64 4.19
C PHE A 101 2.04 -7.90 4.23
N LEU A 102 2.43 -7.33 3.08
CA LEU A 102 3.45 -6.29 2.99
C LEU A 102 2.77 -4.94 2.83
N ILE A 103 3.05 -4.03 3.75
CA ILE A 103 2.47 -2.69 3.79
C ILE A 103 3.52 -1.67 3.37
N PHE A 104 3.39 -1.14 2.17
CA PHE A 104 4.31 -0.21 1.54
C PHE A 104 4.11 1.22 2.04
N MET A 105 5.21 1.83 2.48
CA MET A 105 5.29 3.18 2.98
C MET A 105 6.35 3.96 2.19
N PRO A 106 5.95 4.99 1.41
CA PRO A 106 6.89 5.92 0.78
C PRO A 106 7.33 7.00 1.78
N ASN A 107 7.96 8.07 1.27
CA ASN A 107 8.73 9.05 2.06
C ASN A 107 8.00 9.71 3.24
N ARG A 108 6.69 9.90 3.11
CA ARG A 108 5.83 10.37 4.18
C ARG A 108 4.61 9.45 4.24
N PRO A 109 4.61 8.41 5.10
CA PRO A 109 3.45 7.54 5.20
C PRO A 109 2.26 8.35 5.71
N GLY A 110 1.16 8.34 4.95
CA GLY A 110 -0.09 8.93 5.40
C GLY A 110 -0.72 8.10 6.54
N ASN A 111 -1.73 8.68 7.21
CA ASN A 111 -2.52 7.97 8.24
C ASN A 111 -3.18 6.69 7.70
N ASN A 112 -3.41 6.63 6.38
CA ASN A 112 -3.99 5.50 5.67
C ASN A 112 -3.26 4.18 5.95
N VAL A 113 -1.92 4.23 6.02
CA VAL A 113 -1.07 3.04 6.10
C VAL A 113 -1.11 2.40 7.48
N VAL A 114 -1.17 3.23 8.53
CA VAL A 114 -1.40 2.79 9.91
C VAL A 114 -2.79 2.20 10.07
N TRP A 115 -3.78 2.82 9.44
CA TRP A 115 -5.16 2.35 9.51
C TRP A 115 -5.31 0.96 8.87
N ILE A 116 -4.79 0.75 7.66
CA ILE A 116 -4.92 -0.54 6.99
C ILE A 116 -4.15 -1.64 7.74
N ALA A 117 -3.02 -1.30 8.36
CA ALA A 117 -2.32 -2.22 9.25
C ALA A 117 -3.18 -2.66 10.43
N LYS A 118 -3.93 -1.75 11.07
CA LYS A 118 -4.87 -2.09 12.14
C LYS A 118 -5.96 -3.05 11.65
N GLU A 119 -6.51 -2.84 10.47
CA GLU A 119 -7.53 -3.74 9.91
C GLU A 119 -6.98 -5.11 9.56
N VAL A 120 -5.81 -5.19 8.93
CA VAL A 120 -5.10 -6.46 8.67
C VAL A 120 -4.88 -7.24 9.98
N ARG A 121 -4.50 -6.54 11.07
CA ARG A 121 -4.38 -7.16 12.40
C ARG A 121 -5.72 -7.64 12.96
N LYS A 122 -6.81 -6.87 12.82
CA LYS A 122 -8.17 -7.29 13.21
C LYS A 122 -8.64 -8.52 12.44
N MET A 123 -8.19 -8.70 11.20
CA MET A 123 -8.43 -9.91 10.40
C MET A 123 -7.59 -11.12 10.85
N GLY A 124 -6.78 -11.00 11.93
CA GLY A 124 -5.92 -12.07 12.43
C GLY A 124 -4.67 -12.31 11.58
N LYS A 125 -4.35 -11.41 10.64
CA LYS A 125 -3.26 -11.58 9.69
C LYS A 125 -1.95 -11.00 10.25
N ARG A 126 -0.83 -11.57 9.79
CA ARG A 126 0.52 -11.04 10.05
C ARG A 126 0.89 -10.03 8.97
N LEU A 127 1.71 -9.03 9.33
CA LEU A 127 2.14 -7.99 8.40
C LEU A 127 3.59 -7.58 8.67
N LEU A 128 4.24 -7.04 7.63
CA LEU A 128 5.48 -6.27 7.75
C LEU A 128 5.31 -4.94 7.00
N PHE A 129 6.00 -3.92 7.50
CA PHE A 129 6.11 -2.64 6.81
C PHE A 129 7.31 -2.67 5.87
N VAL A 130 7.12 -2.15 4.66
CA VAL A 130 8.17 -2.01 3.64
C VAL A 130 8.36 -0.52 3.39
N ARG A 131 9.56 -0.02 3.68
CA ARG A 131 9.96 1.34 3.32
C ARG A 131 10.43 1.32 1.87
N SER A 132 9.67 1.93 0.97
CA SER A 132 10.02 2.09 -0.44
C SER A 132 10.63 3.47 -0.69
N GLN A 133 11.21 3.68 -1.88
CA GLN A 133 11.74 4.97 -2.35
C GLN A 133 12.83 5.60 -1.46
N ALA A 134 13.61 4.77 -0.78
CA ALA A 134 14.70 5.25 0.09
C ALA A 134 15.79 5.99 -0.70
N ASP A 135 15.95 5.67 -1.99
CA ASP A 135 16.77 6.41 -2.93
C ASP A 135 16.31 7.85 -3.10
N GLU A 136 15.00 8.10 -3.23
CA GLU A 136 14.44 9.46 -3.30
C GLU A 136 14.68 10.25 -2.00
N ASP A 137 14.64 9.60 -0.84
CA ASP A 137 14.98 10.24 0.43
C ASP A 137 16.45 10.65 0.49
N ILE A 138 17.35 9.76 0.04
CA ILE A 138 18.80 10.01 0.03
C ILE A 138 19.10 11.17 -0.91
N GLU A 139 18.53 11.18 -2.12
CA GLU A 139 18.75 12.27 -3.08
C GLU A 139 18.17 13.61 -2.56
N ARG A 140 16.99 13.59 -1.91
CA ARG A 140 16.46 14.80 -1.25
C ARG A 140 17.39 15.27 -0.13
N ALA A 141 17.89 14.35 0.70
CA ALA A 141 18.79 14.70 1.79
C ALA A 141 20.12 15.28 1.27
N ARG A 142 20.66 14.76 0.17
CA ARG A 142 21.83 15.32 -0.52
C ARG A 142 21.58 16.73 -1.04
N HIS A 143 20.40 16.98 -1.61
CA HIS A 143 20.05 18.29 -2.11
C HIS A 143 19.87 19.32 -0.98
N ASP A 144 19.21 18.93 0.11
CA ASP A 144 18.89 19.83 1.23
C ASP A 144 20.12 20.07 2.12
N ASN A 145 20.98 19.04 2.30
CA ASN A 145 22.18 19.09 3.13
C ASN A 145 23.41 18.53 2.39
N PRO A 146 23.92 19.21 1.35
CA PRO A 146 25.02 18.70 0.53
C PRO A 146 26.36 18.55 1.25
N LYS A 147 26.48 19.06 2.49
CA LYS A 147 27.70 18.94 3.31
C LYS A 147 27.78 17.63 4.11
N ASP A 148 26.66 16.90 4.22
CA ASP A 148 26.55 15.69 5.04
C ASP A 148 26.78 14.39 4.22
N PHE A 149 27.13 14.51 2.93
CA PHE A 149 27.27 13.41 1.98
C PHE A 149 28.60 13.44 1.22
#